data_AF-A0A8S1IN48-F1
#
_entry.id   AF-A0A8S1IN48-F1
#
_cell.length_a   1.000
_cell.length_b   1.000
_cell.length_c   1.000
_cell.angle_alpha   90.00
_cell.angle_beta   90.00
_cell.angle_gamma   90.00
#
_symmetry.space_group_name_H-M   'P 1'
#
loop_
_entity.id
_entity.type
_entity.pdbx_description
1 polymer ?
#
loop_
_entity_poly.entity_id
_entity_poly.type
_entity_poly.pdbx_seq_one_letter_code
_entity_poly.pdbx_strand_id
1 'polypeptide(L)'
;MARVWRRVSWALDIYRELLPLPKATVPGGCRELCSFLPAPGLPAVDGVGVHRLDAADGAGGVHDPCQIRRMGRRAAASEKGEGVRWPQAEGSRRQIILEDAGELTTPSAKVSPSKAAKALASDDAGADKKLTKRIVEVAAEAEERAKQRFQQGVPRTRSERNAALSEALDVYKSLLKDHRFSSRSIAVLAHRIATVAAAAEAEEWVAAQDDVMQPLMQKLINLADGVSAGGFGDVLWALGKLGLQATDTTLPIGDVVNALLKKGTARVRELDAGHIAIVAWSLGRLRVSNIQDFVDAMSSRAIRKMMTFSPKDLGIALEGLGQLGCTDKLTLCVTASNAIDSWPVDQDVDAHACKSIICGFAAVGSPVSPQLITTLAQKFAADLPAVTAGATGAGV
;
A
#
# COMPACT_ATOMS: atom_id res chain seq x y z
N MET A 1 23.67 24.42 1.78
CA MET A 1 22.54 25.14 1.16
C MET A 1 22.29 24.76 -0.31
N ALA A 2 23.10 25.18 -1.30
CA ALA A 2 22.80 24.94 -2.73
C ALA A 2 22.68 23.45 -3.17
N ARG A 3 23.35 22.52 -2.50
CA ARG A 3 23.21 21.07 -2.75
C ARG A 3 21.93 20.47 -2.15
N VAL A 4 21.51 20.96 -0.98
CA VAL A 4 20.23 20.61 -0.35
C VAL A 4 19.08 21.13 -1.21
N TRP A 5 19.17 22.38 -1.65
CA TRP A 5 18.20 22.98 -2.56
C TRP A 5 18.12 22.26 -3.92
N ARG A 6 19.23 21.72 -4.44
CA ARG A 6 19.18 20.89 -5.66
C ARG A 6 18.47 19.54 -5.45
N ARG A 7 18.60 18.92 -4.27
CA ARG A 7 17.89 17.67 -3.95
C ARG A 7 16.42 17.90 -3.62
N VAL A 8 16.09 19.00 -2.95
CA VAL A 8 14.70 19.45 -2.73
C VAL A 8 14.06 19.88 -4.05
N SER A 9 14.79 20.60 -4.92
CA SER A 9 14.35 20.93 -6.28
C SER A 9 14.06 19.66 -7.06
N TRP A 10 14.94 18.65 -7.01
CA TRP A 10 14.69 17.37 -7.66
C TRP A 10 13.43 16.66 -7.13
N ALA A 11 13.16 16.69 -5.82
CA ALA A 11 11.92 16.16 -5.25
C ALA A 11 10.68 16.98 -5.69
N LEU A 12 10.80 18.30 -5.81
CA LEU A 12 9.75 19.19 -6.33
C LEU A 12 9.53 19.05 -7.84
N ASP A 13 10.58 18.73 -8.60
CA ASP A 13 10.52 18.45 -10.04
C ASP A 13 9.83 17.10 -10.27
N ILE A 14 10.12 16.09 -9.44
CA ILE A 14 9.34 14.85 -9.37
C ILE A 14 7.88 15.12 -9.00
N TYR A 15 7.61 16.02 -8.05
CA TYR A 15 6.24 16.40 -7.69
C TYR A 15 5.49 17.08 -8.86
N ARG A 16 6.19 17.88 -9.68
CA ARG A 16 5.65 18.47 -10.91
C ARG A 16 5.39 17.44 -12.00
N GLU A 17 6.26 16.43 -12.15
CA GLU A 17 6.08 15.38 -13.15
C GLU A 17 5.00 14.35 -12.79
N LEU A 18 4.82 14.05 -11.50
CA LEU A 18 3.86 13.05 -11.02
C LEU A 18 2.41 13.56 -10.91
N LEU A 19 2.18 14.87 -11.05
CA LEU A 19 0.85 15.46 -11.17
C LEU A 19 0.59 15.84 -12.63
N PRO A 20 0.04 14.95 -13.48
CA PRO A 20 -0.73 15.44 -14.60
C PRO A 20 -1.94 16.15 -13.98
N LEU A 21 -1.91 17.49 -13.94
CA LEU A 21 -3.11 18.28 -13.70
C LEU A 21 -4.20 17.69 -14.62
N PRO A 22 -5.32 17.19 -14.10
CA PRO A 22 -6.40 16.79 -14.98
C PRO A 22 -6.72 18.02 -15.83
N LYS A 23 -6.64 17.88 -17.15
CA LYS A 23 -7.19 18.87 -18.07
C LYS A 23 -8.69 18.90 -17.78
N ALA A 24 -9.08 19.73 -16.83
CA ALA A 24 -10.47 20.00 -16.53
C ALA A 24 -11.03 20.71 -17.76
N THR A 25 -11.69 19.96 -18.62
CA THR A 25 -12.74 20.50 -19.48
C THR A 25 -13.85 20.96 -18.54
N VAL A 26 -13.76 22.21 -18.08
CA VAL A 26 -14.86 22.90 -17.40
C VAL A 26 -15.77 23.46 -18.49
N PRO A 27 -17.02 22.99 -18.62
CA PRO A 27 -18.01 23.69 -19.40
C PRO A 27 -18.57 24.84 -18.55
N GLY A 28 -18.20 26.06 -18.91
CA GLY A 28 -18.97 27.27 -18.61
C GLY A 28 -18.90 27.82 -17.19
N GLY A 29 -18.39 29.05 -17.08
CA GLY A 29 -18.82 30.00 -16.04
C GLY A 29 -18.07 29.93 -14.71
N CYS A 30 -16.97 30.66 -14.62
CA CYS A 30 -16.62 31.56 -13.50
C CYS A 30 -15.19 32.07 -13.73
N ARG A 31 -15.09 33.26 -14.36
CA ARG A 31 -13.88 34.08 -14.34
C ARG A 31 -13.97 34.95 -13.11
N GLU A 32 -13.13 34.70 -12.13
CA GLU A 32 -12.48 35.67 -11.24
C GLU A 32 -11.58 34.89 -10.28
N LEU A 33 -10.46 35.50 -9.88
CA LEU A 33 -9.31 34.92 -9.14
C LEU A 33 -8.16 34.38 -10.01
N CYS A 34 -7.57 35.25 -10.82
CA CYS A 34 -6.15 35.17 -11.19
C CYS A 34 -5.60 36.58 -11.44
N SER A 35 -5.28 37.32 -10.38
CA SER A 35 -4.52 38.57 -10.49
C SER A 35 -3.90 38.95 -9.15
N PHE A 36 -2.81 38.31 -8.76
CA PHE A 36 -1.80 38.88 -7.86
C PHE A 36 -0.45 38.20 -8.11
N LEU A 37 0.39 38.84 -8.93
CA LEU A 37 1.85 38.99 -8.80
C LEU A 37 2.39 39.66 -10.09
N PRO A 38 3.24 40.71 -10.01
CA PRO A 38 3.73 41.42 -11.18
C PRO A 38 4.94 40.70 -11.79
N ALA A 39 4.96 40.56 -13.11
CA ALA A 39 6.15 40.17 -13.88
C ALA A 39 6.91 41.44 -14.33
N PRO A 40 8.25 41.44 -14.33
CA PRO A 40 9.04 42.58 -14.78
C PRO A 40 9.11 42.65 -16.31
N GLY A 41 9.08 43.87 -16.83
CA GLY A 41 8.87 44.18 -18.24
C GLY A 41 10.07 43.97 -19.17
N LEU A 42 9.74 43.86 -20.45
CA LEU A 42 10.58 44.14 -21.62
C LEU A 42 9.66 44.58 -22.79
N PRO A 43 10.18 45.33 -23.77
CA PRO A 43 9.40 46.32 -24.51
C PRO A 43 8.63 45.79 -25.72
N ALA A 44 7.61 46.57 -26.07
CA ALA A 44 6.70 46.39 -27.19
C ALA A 44 7.40 46.40 -28.56
N VAL A 45 6.89 45.55 -29.46
CA VAL A 45 7.09 45.67 -30.91
C VAL A 45 5.72 45.57 -31.55
N ASP A 46 5.33 46.65 -32.23
CA ASP A 46 4.11 46.76 -33.05
C ASP A 46 4.20 45.86 -34.30
N GLY A 47 3.06 45.32 -34.74
CA GLY A 47 3.02 44.54 -35.98
C GLY A 47 1.65 43.93 -36.32
N VAL A 48 0.88 44.71 -37.07
CA VAL A 48 -0.41 44.44 -37.74
C VAL A 48 -0.45 43.10 -38.52
N GLY A 49 -1.62 42.45 -38.55
CA GLY A 49 -1.92 41.43 -39.56
C GLY A 49 -3.21 40.65 -39.34
N VAL A 50 -4.35 41.24 -39.67
CA VAL A 50 -5.65 40.57 -39.77
C VAL A 50 -5.69 39.79 -41.08
N HIS A 51 -5.87 38.46 -41.03
CA HIS A 51 -6.42 37.72 -42.16
C HIS A 51 -7.44 36.67 -41.70
N ARG A 52 -8.64 36.88 -42.21
CA ARG A 52 -9.82 36.02 -42.30
C ARG A 52 -9.47 34.81 -43.18
N LEU A 53 -9.81 33.60 -42.75
CA LEU A 53 -9.92 32.45 -43.63
C LEU A 53 -11.20 31.68 -43.35
N ASP A 54 -11.88 31.42 -44.45
CA ASP A 54 -13.20 30.84 -44.61
C ASP A 54 -13.24 29.34 -44.32
N ALA A 55 -14.48 28.89 -44.12
CA ALA A 55 -14.93 27.52 -44.04
C ALA A 55 -14.52 26.68 -45.26
N ALA A 56 -14.20 25.42 -45.01
CA ALA A 56 -14.29 24.37 -46.01
C ALA A 56 -14.83 23.09 -45.36
N ASP A 57 -15.89 22.59 -45.98
CA ASP A 57 -16.53 21.30 -45.76
C ASP A 57 -15.55 20.13 -45.90
N GLY A 58 -15.79 19.08 -45.12
CA GLY A 58 -15.04 17.84 -45.21
C GLY A 58 -15.75 16.70 -44.49
N ALA A 59 -16.68 16.07 -45.21
CA ALA A 59 -17.35 14.85 -44.80
C ALA A 59 -16.36 13.69 -44.58
N GLY A 60 -16.57 12.93 -43.51
CA GLY A 60 -15.81 11.70 -43.22
C GLY A 60 -16.46 10.95 -42.08
N GLY A 61 -17.37 10.04 -42.39
CA GLY A 61 -18.02 9.17 -41.41
C GLY A 61 -17.09 8.03 -40.97
N VAL A 62 -17.06 7.76 -39.67
CA VAL A 62 -16.66 6.46 -39.10
C VAL A 62 -17.49 6.21 -37.83
N HIS A 63 -17.92 4.95 -37.71
CA HIS A 63 -18.81 4.34 -36.72
C HIS A 63 -18.64 4.74 -35.24
N ASP A 64 -19.79 4.98 -34.59
CA ASP A 64 -19.97 5.00 -33.13
C ASP A 64 -20.81 3.76 -32.71
N PRO A 65 -20.29 2.82 -31.90
CA PRO A 65 -21.08 1.74 -31.33
C PRO A 65 -21.27 1.93 -29.83
N CYS A 66 -22.19 2.82 -29.42
CA CYS A 66 -22.65 2.88 -28.04
C CYS A 66 -24.08 3.42 -27.93
N GLN A 67 -25.13 2.62 -28.25
CA GLN A 67 -26.45 2.71 -27.59
C GLN A 67 -27.25 1.41 -27.75
N ILE A 68 -27.25 0.55 -26.72
CA ILE A 68 -28.26 -0.50 -26.55
C ILE A 68 -28.96 -0.31 -25.19
N ARG A 69 -30.30 -0.32 -25.27
CA ARG A 69 -31.33 -0.45 -24.23
C ARG A 69 -31.75 0.78 -23.42
N ARG A 70 -32.56 1.62 -24.08
CA ARG A 70 -33.82 2.13 -23.52
C ARG A 70 -34.98 1.62 -24.38
N MET A 71 -35.72 0.61 -23.91
CA MET A 71 -37.13 0.40 -24.27
C MET A 71 -37.84 -0.41 -23.19
N GLY A 72 -38.99 0.12 -22.77
CA GLY A 72 -39.91 -0.44 -21.80
C GLY A 72 -40.95 0.58 -21.37
N ARG A 73 -41.78 1.04 -22.32
CA ARG A 73 -42.95 1.93 -22.08
C ARG A 73 -44.17 1.10 -21.65
N ARG A 74 -44.95 1.67 -20.70
CA ARG A 74 -46.44 1.68 -20.56
C ARG A 74 -47.11 0.29 -20.39
N ALA A 75 -48.17 0.06 -19.62
CA ALA A 75 -49.25 0.87 -19.03
C ALA A 75 -49.62 0.21 -17.66
N ALA A 76 -50.42 0.73 -16.73
CA ALA A 76 -51.72 1.38 -16.87
C ALA A 76 -52.07 2.19 -15.60
N ALA A 77 -53.02 3.10 -15.76
CA ALA A 77 -53.54 3.99 -14.74
C ALA A 77 -54.71 3.38 -13.93
N SER A 78 -54.92 3.98 -12.76
CA SER A 78 -56.17 4.12 -12.01
C SER A 78 -56.67 2.93 -11.18
N GLU A 79 -56.62 3.05 -9.84
CA GLU A 79 -57.81 3.37 -9.03
C GLU A 79 -57.45 3.68 -7.56
N LYS A 80 -58.16 4.67 -6.99
CA LYS A 80 -58.65 4.83 -5.60
C LYS A 80 -57.80 4.18 -4.49
N GLY A 81 -57.17 4.90 -3.58
CA GLY A 81 -57.81 5.83 -2.66
C GLY A 81 -57.99 5.13 -1.31
N GLU A 82 -57.07 5.35 -0.36
CA GLU A 82 -57.33 5.22 1.07
C GLU A 82 -56.15 5.83 1.85
N GLY A 83 -56.48 6.76 2.74
CA GLY A 83 -55.54 7.53 3.53
C GLY A 83 -54.89 6.67 4.62
N VAL A 84 -53.56 6.62 4.62
CA VAL A 84 -52.79 6.08 5.74
C VAL A 84 -52.09 7.24 6.44
N ARG A 85 -52.55 7.47 7.66
CA ARG A 85 -52.08 8.43 8.65
C ARG A 85 -50.70 7.98 9.14
N TRP A 86 -49.64 8.73 8.82
CA TRP A 86 -48.31 8.56 9.39
C TRP A 86 -48.24 9.22 10.77
N PRO A 87 -47.80 8.54 11.84
CA PRO A 87 -47.49 9.22 13.09
C PRO A 87 -46.14 9.92 12.98
N GLN A 88 -46.14 11.21 13.31
CA GLN A 88 -44.94 11.98 13.64
C GLN A 88 -44.21 11.29 14.80
N ALA A 89 -42.95 10.90 14.58
CA ALA A 89 -42.03 10.54 15.66
C ALA A 89 -41.08 11.72 15.85
N GLU A 90 -41.27 12.40 16.99
CA GLU A 90 -40.43 13.47 17.50
C GLU A 90 -38.99 13.01 17.67
N GLY A 91 -38.07 13.95 17.40
CA GLY A 91 -36.63 13.75 17.46
C GLY A 91 -36.15 13.45 18.86
N SER A 92 -35.58 12.25 19.03
CA SER A 92 -34.64 11.97 20.11
C SER A 92 -33.22 12.25 19.63
N ARG A 93 -32.67 13.38 20.09
CA ARG A 93 -31.22 13.63 20.15
C ARG A 93 -30.57 12.48 20.91
N ARG A 94 -29.85 11.59 20.22
CA ARG A 94 -28.91 10.69 20.87
C ARG A 94 -27.60 11.44 21.09
N GLN A 95 -27.40 11.87 22.34
CA GLN A 95 -26.10 12.10 22.94
C GLN A 95 -25.28 10.81 22.79
N ILE A 96 -24.14 10.89 22.09
CA ILE A 96 -23.13 9.83 22.12
C ILE A 96 -22.37 10.03 23.43
N ILE A 97 -22.75 9.27 24.45
CA ILE A 97 -21.90 9.06 25.62
C ILE A 97 -20.92 7.95 25.25
N LEU A 98 -19.65 8.31 25.12
CA LEU A 98 -18.53 7.37 25.14
C LEU A 98 -18.38 6.91 26.59
N GLU A 99 -18.97 5.75 26.92
CA GLU A 99 -18.67 5.05 28.17
C GLU A 99 -17.47 4.13 27.96
N ASP A 100 -16.48 4.31 28.84
CA ASP A 100 -15.37 3.40 29.08
C ASP A 100 -15.90 1.99 29.42
N ALA A 101 -15.68 1.04 28.52
CA ALA A 101 -15.92 -0.36 28.81
C ALA A 101 -14.77 -0.92 29.66
N GLY A 102 -14.99 -0.93 30.97
CA GLY A 102 -14.21 -1.69 31.93
C GLY A 102 -14.17 -3.18 31.61
N GLU A 103 -13.07 -3.81 32.01
CA GLU A 103 -12.78 -5.23 31.88
C GLU A 103 -13.89 -6.11 32.49
N LEU A 104 -14.69 -6.74 31.62
CA LEU A 104 -15.58 -7.83 31.98
C LEU A 104 -14.80 -9.15 31.95
N THR A 105 -14.30 -9.56 33.11
CA THR A 105 -13.77 -10.91 33.33
C THR A 105 -14.92 -11.91 33.36
N THR A 106 -15.02 -12.77 32.35
CA THR A 106 -15.87 -13.97 32.41
C THR A 106 -15.08 -15.16 32.96
N PRO A 107 -15.68 -16.03 33.80
CA PRO A 107 -14.99 -17.20 34.34
C PRO A 107 -14.86 -18.29 33.26
N SER A 108 -13.66 -18.41 32.70
CA SER A 108 -13.30 -19.46 31.76
C SER A 108 -13.08 -20.78 32.50
N ALA A 109 -13.96 -21.76 32.24
CA ALA A 109 -13.78 -23.14 32.68
C ALA A 109 -12.54 -23.75 32.01
N LYS A 110 -11.47 -23.92 32.79
CA LYS A 110 -10.21 -24.56 32.34
C LYS A 110 -10.43 -26.05 32.11
N VAL A 111 -10.81 -26.43 30.90
CA VAL A 111 -10.64 -27.80 30.43
C VAL A 111 -9.14 -28.01 30.18
N SER A 112 -8.47 -28.71 31.09
CA SER A 112 -7.05 -29.03 30.95
C SER A 112 -6.87 -30.04 29.81
N PRO A 113 -6.07 -29.72 28.77
CA PRO A 113 -5.85 -30.66 27.67
C PRO A 113 -5.13 -31.91 28.18
N SER A 114 -5.64 -33.07 27.75
CA SER A 114 -5.08 -34.40 28.01
C SER A 114 -3.57 -34.43 27.76
N LYS A 115 -2.83 -35.19 28.57
CA LYS A 115 -1.38 -35.39 28.47
C LYS A 115 -0.94 -35.84 27.07
N ALA A 116 -1.80 -36.57 26.35
CA ALA A 116 -1.56 -36.99 24.96
C ALA A 116 -1.66 -35.83 23.96
N ALA A 117 -2.60 -34.89 24.15
CA ALA A 117 -2.71 -33.70 23.31
C ALA A 117 -1.54 -32.73 23.53
N LYS A 118 -1.00 -32.66 24.76
CA LYS A 118 0.22 -31.89 25.04
C LYS A 118 1.48 -32.50 24.42
N ALA A 119 1.58 -33.83 24.37
CA ALA A 119 2.70 -34.53 23.75
C ALA A 119 2.67 -34.40 22.21
N LEU A 120 1.49 -34.54 21.58
CA LEU A 120 1.34 -34.31 20.14
C LEU A 120 1.71 -32.86 19.77
N ALA A 121 1.22 -31.88 20.54
CA ALA A 121 1.53 -30.47 20.31
C ALA A 121 3.02 -30.12 20.51
N SER A 122 3.73 -30.82 21.41
CA SER A 122 5.18 -30.58 21.60
C SER A 122 6.02 -31.16 20.46
N ASP A 123 5.64 -32.32 19.94
CA ASP A 123 6.36 -32.95 18.83
C ASP A 123 6.12 -32.19 17.50
N ASP A 124 4.89 -31.72 17.27
CA ASP A 124 4.56 -30.87 16.12
C ASP A 124 5.28 -29.52 16.16
N ALA A 125 5.45 -28.92 17.34
CA ALA A 125 6.22 -27.69 17.51
C ALA A 125 7.72 -27.88 17.21
N GLY A 126 8.27 -29.06 17.51
CA GLY A 126 9.65 -29.41 17.16
C GLY A 126 9.85 -29.57 15.65
N ALA A 127 8.91 -30.26 14.99
CA ALA A 127 8.93 -30.46 13.55
C ALA A 127 8.80 -29.14 12.77
N ASP A 128 7.87 -28.25 13.18
CA ASP A 128 7.66 -26.95 12.55
C ASP A 128 8.89 -26.02 12.69
N LYS A 129 9.54 -26.02 13.86
CA LYS A 129 10.80 -25.28 14.05
C LYS A 129 11.91 -25.79 13.11
N LYS A 130 12.03 -27.12 12.95
CA LYS A 130 13.02 -27.71 12.05
C LYS A 130 12.72 -27.38 10.59
N LEU A 131 11.45 -27.43 10.19
CA LEU A 131 11.01 -27.05 8.84
C LEU A 131 11.27 -25.57 8.56
N THR A 132 10.89 -24.69 9.49
CA THR A 132 11.14 -23.24 9.39
C THR A 132 12.63 -22.95 9.28
N LYS A 133 13.46 -23.61 10.11
CA LYS A 133 14.92 -23.48 10.03
C LYS A 133 15.44 -23.87 8.65
N ARG A 134 14.99 -25.00 8.10
CA ARG A 134 15.38 -25.45 6.76
C ARG A 134 14.94 -24.48 5.66
N ILE A 135 13.73 -23.93 5.74
CA ILE A 135 13.25 -22.89 4.80
C ILE A 135 14.18 -21.68 4.82
N VAL A 136 14.56 -21.22 6.02
CA VAL A 136 15.44 -20.07 6.19
C VAL A 136 16.85 -20.35 5.66
N GLU A 137 17.42 -21.52 5.95
CA GLU A 137 18.74 -21.92 5.46
C GLU A 137 18.78 -21.98 3.92
N VAL A 138 17.80 -22.64 3.29
CA VAL A 138 17.69 -22.72 1.83
C VAL A 138 17.53 -21.34 1.20
N ALA A 139 16.69 -20.49 1.79
CA ALA A 139 16.48 -19.15 1.27
C ALA A 139 17.74 -18.28 1.41
N ALA A 140 18.48 -18.40 2.52
CA ALA A 140 19.73 -17.70 2.73
C ALA A 140 20.81 -18.16 1.75
N GLU A 141 20.91 -19.48 1.49
CA GLU A 141 21.81 -20.00 0.46
C GLU A 141 21.45 -19.51 -0.94
N ALA A 142 20.16 -19.47 -1.29
CA ALA A 142 19.70 -18.95 -2.58
C ALA A 142 19.99 -17.45 -2.73
N GLU A 143 19.75 -16.66 -1.68
CA GLU A 143 20.06 -15.24 -1.63
C GLU A 143 21.56 -14.98 -1.73
N GLU A 144 22.37 -15.76 -1.02
CA GLU A 144 23.83 -15.64 -1.06
C GLU A 144 24.39 -16.04 -2.42
N ARG A 145 23.88 -17.12 -3.04
CA ARG A 145 24.24 -17.47 -4.42
C ARG A 145 23.85 -16.37 -5.41
N ALA A 146 22.70 -15.74 -5.23
CA ALA A 146 22.31 -14.58 -6.04
C ALA A 146 23.31 -13.43 -5.86
N LYS A 147 23.63 -13.07 -4.61
CA LYS A 147 24.62 -12.01 -4.28
C LYS A 147 26.01 -12.31 -4.82
N GLN A 148 26.51 -13.54 -4.67
CA GLN A 148 27.82 -13.95 -5.17
C GLN A 148 27.90 -13.84 -6.69
N ARG A 149 26.83 -14.22 -7.41
CA ARG A 149 26.76 -14.02 -8.87
C ARG A 149 26.78 -12.54 -9.24
N PHE A 150 26.13 -11.66 -8.47
CA PHE A 150 26.25 -10.22 -8.69
C PHE A 150 27.69 -9.70 -8.48
N GLN A 151 28.40 -10.23 -7.48
CA GLN A 151 29.79 -9.84 -7.18
C GLN A 151 30.81 -10.38 -8.19
N GLN A 152 30.59 -11.57 -8.76
CA GLN A 152 31.50 -12.22 -9.73
C GLN A 152 31.33 -11.70 -11.17
N GLY A 153 30.48 -10.69 -11.36
CA GLY A 153 30.10 -10.16 -12.67
C GLY A 153 28.60 -10.36 -12.85
N VAL A 154 27.87 -9.24 -12.83
CA VAL A 154 26.41 -9.16 -12.94
C VAL A 154 25.88 -10.26 -13.88
N PRO A 155 25.00 -11.18 -13.43
CA PRO A 155 24.29 -12.05 -14.35
C PRO A 155 23.58 -11.16 -15.36
N ARG A 156 24.08 -11.16 -16.60
CA ARG A 156 23.74 -10.14 -17.59
C ARG A 156 22.38 -10.41 -18.19
N THR A 157 21.89 -11.64 -18.07
CA THR A 157 20.68 -12.08 -18.74
C THR A 157 19.61 -12.52 -17.75
N ARG A 158 18.35 -12.28 -18.12
CA ARG A 158 17.16 -12.77 -17.40
C ARG A 158 17.21 -14.30 -17.23
N SER A 159 17.75 -15.02 -18.22
CA SER A 159 17.89 -16.48 -18.21
C SER A 159 18.79 -16.99 -17.08
N GLU A 160 19.96 -16.36 -16.87
CA GLU A 160 20.89 -16.74 -15.80
C GLU A 160 20.29 -16.54 -14.40
N ARG A 161 19.52 -15.46 -14.22
CA ARG A 161 18.79 -15.18 -12.98
C ARG A 161 17.70 -16.23 -12.73
N ASN A 162 16.90 -16.53 -13.74
CA ASN A 162 15.87 -17.57 -13.65
C ASN A 162 16.47 -18.96 -13.37
N ALA A 163 17.61 -19.31 -13.98
CA ALA A 163 18.30 -20.57 -13.73
C ALA A 163 18.79 -20.69 -12.28
N ALA A 164 19.27 -19.59 -11.68
CA ALA A 164 19.63 -19.55 -10.25
C ALA A 164 18.43 -19.84 -9.34
N LEU A 165 17.28 -19.26 -9.69
CA LEU A 165 16.06 -19.39 -8.92
C LEU A 165 15.40 -20.75 -9.08
N SER A 166 15.52 -21.39 -10.25
CA SER A 166 14.94 -22.71 -10.51
C SER A 166 15.36 -23.73 -9.45
N GLU A 167 16.63 -23.74 -9.05
CA GLU A 167 17.12 -24.65 -8.00
C GLU A 167 16.46 -24.36 -6.64
N ALA A 168 16.31 -23.08 -6.27
CA ALA A 168 15.62 -22.70 -5.04
C ALA A 168 14.13 -23.08 -5.09
N LEU A 169 13.49 -22.88 -6.24
CA LEU A 169 12.09 -23.25 -6.46
C LEU A 169 11.87 -24.77 -6.40
N ASP A 170 12.79 -25.58 -6.91
CA ASP A 170 12.73 -27.04 -6.76
C ASP A 170 12.77 -27.47 -5.30
N VAL A 171 13.57 -26.79 -4.47
CA VAL A 171 13.58 -27.03 -3.03
C VAL A 171 12.25 -26.60 -2.40
N TYR A 172 11.72 -25.42 -2.74
CA TYR A 172 10.42 -24.98 -2.23
C TYR A 172 9.27 -25.91 -2.67
N LYS A 173 9.29 -26.39 -3.91
CA LYS A 173 8.35 -27.39 -4.43
C LYS A 173 8.42 -28.69 -3.64
N SER A 174 9.63 -29.15 -3.31
CA SER A 174 9.84 -30.30 -2.45
C SER A 174 9.30 -30.07 -1.04
N LEU A 175 9.56 -28.89 -0.47
CA LEU A 175 9.05 -28.51 0.84
C LEU A 175 7.53 -28.46 0.85
N LEU A 176 6.87 -27.89 -0.16
CA LEU A 176 5.42 -27.81 -0.30
C LEU A 176 4.72 -29.18 -0.35
N LYS A 177 5.43 -30.27 -0.67
CA LYS A 177 4.89 -31.62 -0.54
C LYS A 177 4.79 -32.10 0.91
N ASP A 178 5.52 -31.49 1.84
CA ASP A 178 5.39 -31.78 3.27
C ASP A 178 4.02 -31.30 3.78
N HIS A 179 3.30 -32.18 4.47
CA HIS A 179 1.98 -31.88 5.02
C HIS A 179 2.07 -31.15 6.38
N ARG A 180 3.26 -31.04 6.97
CA ARG A 180 3.46 -30.52 8.33
C ARG A 180 3.67 -29.00 8.40
N PHE A 181 3.24 -28.25 7.40
CA PHE A 181 3.28 -26.79 7.50
C PHE A 181 2.35 -26.30 8.61
N SER A 182 2.89 -25.46 9.47
CA SER A 182 2.08 -24.56 10.27
C SER A 182 1.79 -23.28 9.49
N SER A 183 0.82 -22.50 9.98
CA SER A 183 0.56 -21.14 9.51
C SER A 183 1.79 -20.23 9.60
N ARG A 184 2.71 -20.50 10.52
CA ARG A 184 3.97 -19.74 10.65
C ARG A 184 4.95 -20.12 9.55
N SER A 185 5.22 -21.41 9.35
CA SER A 185 6.20 -21.86 8.36
C SER A 185 5.75 -21.54 6.93
N ILE A 186 4.45 -21.58 6.63
CA ILE A 186 3.96 -21.21 5.30
C ILE A 186 4.09 -19.69 5.03
N ALA A 187 3.85 -18.84 6.04
CA ALA A 187 4.05 -17.40 5.91
C ALA A 187 5.52 -17.05 5.67
N VAL A 188 6.43 -17.69 6.42
CA VAL A 188 7.87 -17.56 6.21
C VAL A 188 8.26 -18.01 4.81
N LEU A 189 7.73 -19.13 4.33
CA LEU A 189 8.00 -19.62 2.97
C LEU A 189 7.56 -18.60 1.91
N ALA A 190 6.33 -18.08 2.00
CA ALA A 190 5.82 -17.07 1.07
C ALA A 190 6.72 -15.83 1.02
N HIS A 191 7.06 -15.29 2.20
CA HIS A 191 7.95 -14.14 2.33
C HIS A 191 9.33 -14.41 1.70
N ARG A 192 9.91 -15.60 1.93
CA ARG A 192 11.23 -15.96 1.38
C ARG A 192 11.20 -16.11 -0.13
N ILE A 193 10.16 -16.73 -0.69
CA ILE A 193 9.98 -16.81 -2.15
C ILE A 193 9.98 -15.40 -2.76
N ALA A 194 9.17 -14.48 -2.21
CA ALA A 194 9.10 -13.10 -2.70
C ALA A 194 10.42 -12.33 -2.52
N THR A 195 11.12 -12.52 -1.39
CA THR A 195 12.41 -11.87 -1.12
C THR A 195 13.46 -12.30 -2.12
N VAL A 196 13.57 -13.62 -2.36
CA VAL A 196 14.54 -14.19 -3.30
C VAL A 196 14.20 -13.81 -4.74
N ALA A 197 12.92 -13.81 -5.11
CA ALA A 197 12.46 -13.33 -6.41
C ALA A 197 12.83 -11.86 -6.64
N ALA A 198 12.63 -11.00 -5.63
CA ALA A 198 12.96 -9.59 -5.69
C ALA A 198 14.46 -9.32 -5.80
N ALA A 199 15.28 -10.06 -5.02
CA ALA A 199 16.73 -9.95 -5.10
C ALA A 199 17.29 -10.33 -6.48
N ALA A 200 16.57 -11.19 -7.22
CA ALA A 200 16.92 -11.63 -8.55
C ALA A 200 16.17 -10.92 -9.69
N GLU A 201 15.33 -9.91 -9.39
CA GLU A 201 14.47 -9.20 -10.34
C GLU A 201 13.69 -10.16 -11.25
N ALA A 202 13.06 -11.16 -10.64
CA ALA A 202 12.37 -12.26 -11.31
C ALA A 202 10.97 -12.50 -10.74
N GLU A 203 10.36 -11.49 -10.13
CA GLU A 203 9.04 -11.58 -9.49
C GLU A 203 7.98 -12.14 -10.43
N GLU A 204 7.90 -11.62 -11.66
CA GLU A 204 6.97 -12.09 -12.70
C GLU A 204 7.24 -13.55 -13.10
N TRP A 205 8.51 -13.95 -13.20
CA TRP A 205 8.86 -15.31 -13.58
C TRP A 205 8.50 -16.32 -12.49
N VAL A 206 8.75 -15.97 -11.22
CA VAL A 206 8.37 -16.79 -10.05
C VAL A 206 6.85 -16.88 -9.94
N ALA A 207 6.13 -15.77 -10.14
CA ALA A 207 4.67 -15.75 -10.14
C ALA A 207 4.06 -16.68 -11.20
N ALA A 208 4.75 -16.88 -12.32
CA ALA A 208 4.32 -17.78 -13.40
C ALA A 208 4.64 -19.28 -13.16
N GLN A 209 5.28 -19.65 -12.04
CA GLN A 209 5.59 -21.05 -11.74
C GLN A 209 4.41 -21.74 -11.03
N ASP A 210 3.46 -22.25 -11.82
CA ASP A 210 2.22 -22.88 -11.31
C ASP A 210 2.47 -24.02 -10.33
N ASP A 211 3.53 -24.81 -10.55
CA ASP A 211 3.89 -25.97 -9.74
C ASP A 211 4.43 -25.62 -8.34
N VAL A 212 4.75 -24.34 -8.10
CA VAL A 212 5.08 -23.77 -6.80
C VAL A 212 3.93 -22.92 -6.27
N MET A 213 3.37 -22.05 -7.12
CA MET A 213 2.39 -21.05 -6.71
C MET A 213 1.03 -21.66 -6.38
N GLN A 214 0.51 -22.61 -7.17
CA GLN A 214 -0.78 -23.24 -6.87
C GLN A 214 -0.76 -23.99 -5.51
N PRO A 215 0.23 -24.85 -5.20
CA PRO A 215 0.29 -25.49 -3.89
C PRO A 215 0.50 -24.51 -2.74
N LEU A 216 1.28 -23.44 -2.97
CA LEU A 216 1.48 -22.38 -1.98
C LEU A 216 0.15 -21.70 -1.64
N MET A 217 -0.62 -21.26 -2.64
CA MET A 217 -1.91 -20.61 -2.42
C MET A 217 -2.90 -21.52 -1.70
N GLN A 218 -3.00 -22.79 -2.11
CA GLN A 218 -3.89 -23.74 -1.47
C GLN A 218 -3.54 -23.95 0.02
N LYS A 219 -2.25 -24.02 0.36
CA LYS A 219 -1.82 -24.11 1.76
C LYS A 219 -2.10 -22.81 2.52
N LEU A 220 -1.88 -21.65 1.92
CA LEU A 220 -2.19 -20.36 2.55
C LEU A 220 -3.67 -20.25 2.88
N ILE A 221 -4.58 -20.67 1.98
CA ILE A 221 -6.02 -20.73 2.23
C ILE A 221 -6.31 -21.64 3.43
N ASN A 222 -5.77 -22.86 3.42
CA ASN A 222 -6.04 -23.86 4.46
C ASN A 222 -5.48 -23.47 5.84
N LEU A 223 -4.39 -22.70 5.87
CA LEU A 223 -3.67 -22.32 7.08
C LEU A 223 -3.94 -20.88 7.52
N ALA A 224 -4.75 -20.10 6.78
CA ALA A 224 -5.04 -18.70 7.06
C ALA A 224 -5.51 -18.47 8.51
N ASP A 225 -6.31 -19.39 9.05
CA ASP A 225 -6.89 -19.30 10.38
C ASP A 225 -5.85 -19.25 11.52
N GLY A 226 -4.67 -19.85 11.32
CA GLY A 226 -3.59 -19.86 12.33
C GLY A 226 -2.51 -18.81 12.12
N VAL A 227 -2.60 -17.97 11.07
CA VAL A 227 -1.55 -17.00 10.75
C VAL A 227 -1.56 -15.87 11.80
N SER A 228 -0.40 -15.59 12.40
CA SER A 228 -0.21 -14.47 13.34
C SER A 228 -0.44 -13.11 12.66
N ALA A 229 -0.71 -12.04 13.43
CA ALA A 229 -0.89 -10.70 12.87
C ALA A 229 0.32 -10.24 12.01
N GLY A 230 1.55 -10.54 12.46
CA GLY A 230 2.76 -10.26 11.68
C GLY A 230 2.90 -11.15 10.44
N GLY A 231 2.70 -12.47 10.61
CA GLY A 231 2.74 -13.41 9.48
C GLY A 231 1.69 -13.12 8.40
N PHE A 232 0.56 -12.51 8.77
CA PHE A 232 -0.46 -12.06 7.83
C PHE A 232 0.08 -10.91 6.96
N GLY A 233 0.76 -9.94 7.58
CA GLY A 233 1.45 -8.86 6.86
C GLY A 233 2.52 -9.40 5.92
N ASP A 234 3.32 -10.37 6.38
CA ASP A 234 4.37 -11.00 5.57
C ASP A 234 3.81 -11.70 4.33
N VAL A 235 2.70 -12.44 4.48
CA VAL A 235 2.04 -13.09 3.34
C VAL A 235 1.51 -12.07 2.35
N LEU A 236 0.77 -11.06 2.81
CA LEU A 236 0.25 -10.02 1.91
C LEU A 236 1.39 -9.28 1.20
N TRP A 237 2.46 -8.96 1.92
CA TRP A 237 3.65 -8.34 1.34
C TRP A 237 4.26 -9.22 0.26
N ALA A 238 4.40 -10.52 0.53
CA ALA A 238 4.94 -11.46 -0.44
C ALA A 238 4.13 -11.46 -1.73
N LEU A 239 2.80 -11.51 -1.63
CA LEU A 239 1.91 -11.51 -2.79
C LEU A 239 1.99 -10.19 -3.57
N GLY A 240 1.92 -9.05 -2.87
CA GLY A 240 2.03 -7.74 -3.50
C GLY A 240 3.40 -7.48 -4.13
N LYS A 241 4.46 -8.02 -3.51
CA LYS A 241 5.84 -7.92 -4.02
C LYS A 241 6.05 -8.76 -5.27
N LEU A 242 5.41 -9.92 -5.37
CA LEU A 242 5.39 -10.76 -6.57
C LEU A 242 4.57 -10.16 -7.73
N GLY A 243 3.95 -9.00 -7.54
CA GLY A 243 3.15 -8.32 -8.57
C GLY A 243 1.80 -8.99 -8.85
N LEU A 244 1.37 -9.90 -7.97
CA LEU A 244 0.09 -10.58 -8.06
C LEU A 244 -1.05 -9.59 -7.81
N GLN A 245 -2.20 -9.84 -8.40
CA GLN A 245 -3.40 -9.03 -8.21
C GLN A 245 -4.55 -9.90 -7.71
N ALA A 246 -5.36 -9.38 -6.79
CA ALA A 246 -6.51 -10.12 -6.26
C ALA A 246 -7.60 -10.37 -7.32
N THR A 247 -7.58 -9.61 -8.42
CA THR A 247 -8.46 -9.78 -9.59
C THR A 247 -7.94 -10.80 -10.60
N ASP A 248 -6.74 -11.34 -10.40
CA ASP A 248 -6.18 -12.37 -11.27
C ASP A 248 -6.92 -13.70 -11.04
N THR A 249 -7.36 -14.34 -12.12
CA THR A 249 -8.11 -15.61 -12.09
C THR A 249 -7.22 -16.83 -12.32
N THR A 250 -5.93 -16.66 -12.61
CA THR A 250 -4.99 -17.76 -12.83
C THR A 250 -4.61 -18.46 -11.53
N LEU A 251 -4.44 -17.69 -10.47
CA LEU A 251 -4.17 -18.14 -9.11
C LEU A 251 -5.32 -17.69 -8.17
N PRO A 252 -5.64 -18.45 -7.12
CA PRO A 252 -6.72 -18.09 -6.19
C PRO A 252 -6.29 -17.00 -5.18
N ILE A 253 -5.73 -15.89 -5.68
CA ILE A 253 -5.21 -14.78 -4.85
C ILE A 253 -6.33 -14.11 -4.07
N GLY A 254 -7.47 -13.89 -4.72
CA GLY A 254 -8.67 -13.37 -4.06
C GLY A 254 -9.11 -14.23 -2.88
N ASP A 255 -9.06 -15.55 -3.00
CA ASP A 255 -9.44 -16.48 -1.93
C ASP A 255 -8.45 -16.44 -0.77
N VAL A 256 -7.14 -16.39 -1.07
CA VAL A 256 -6.09 -16.21 -0.04
C VAL A 256 -6.32 -14.91 0.73
N VAL A 257 -6.50 -13.79 0.03
CA VAL A 257 -6.73 -12.47 0.64
C VAL A 257 -8.01 -12.48 1.48
N ASN A 258 -9.10 -13.04 0.97
CA ASN A 258 -10.36 -13.12 1.70
C ASN A 258 -10.24 -13.97 2.97
N ALA A 259 -9.58 -15.13 2.89
CA ALA A 259 -9.34 -16.01 4.03
C ALA A 259 -8.52 -15.29 5.11
N LEU A 260 -7.46 -14.60 4.70
CA LEU A 260 -6.59 -13.81 5.57
C LEU A 260 -7.34 -12.64 6.22
N LEU A 261 -8.12 -11.87 5.45
CA LEU A 261 -8.85 -10.69 5.94
C LEU A 261 -9.97 -11.04 6.91
N LYS A 262 -10.69 -12.15 6.69
CA LYS A 262 -11.75 -12.62 7.59
C LYS A 262 -11.27 -12.74 9.04
N LYS A 263 -10.01 -13.09 9.26
CA LYS A 263 -9.37 -13.13 10.58
C LYS A 263 -8.60 -11.85 10.90
N GLY A 264 -7.99 -11.25 9.90
CA GLY A 264 -7.27 -9.98 9.99
C GLY A 264 -8.12 -8.92 10.68
N THR A 265 -9.41 -8.79 10.33
CA THR A 265 -10.32 -7.79 10.93
C THR A 265 -10.38 -7.89 12.45
N ALA A 266 -10.47 -9.10 13.01
CA ALA A 266 -10.50 -9.31 14.46
C ALA A 266 -9.16 -8.96 15.14
N ARG A 267 -8.06 -9.01 14.37
CA ARG A 267 -6.69 -8.84 14.84
C ARG A 267 -6.07 -7.50 14.46
N VAL A 268 -6.81 -6.59 13.83
CA VAL A 268 -6.33 -5.24 13.50
C VAL A 268 -5.76 -4.53 14.73
N ARG A 269 -6.34 -4.78 15.92
CA ARG A 269 -5.88 -4.22 17.19
C ARG A 269 -4.48 -4.70 17.62
N GLU A 270 -4.01 -5.83 17.10
CA GLU A 270 -2.68 -6.39 17.37
C GLU A 270 -1.61 -5.79 16.47
N LEU A 271 -1.98 -5.17 15.33
CA LEU A 271 -1.01 -4.57 14.42
C LEU A 271 -0.34 -3.35 15.09
N ASP A 272 0.98 -3.31 14.99
CA ASP A 272 1.77 -2.11 15.27
C ASP A 272 1.91 -1.24 14.02
N ALA A 273 2.64 -0.12 14.13
CA ALA A 273 2.81 0.83 13.04
C ALA A 273 3.44 0.21 11.78
N GLY A 274 4.51 -0.58 11.93
CA GLY A 274 5.19 -1.23 10.81
C GLY A 274 4.29 -2.25 10.11
N HIS A 275 3.57 -3.08 10.88
CA HIS A 275 2.63 -4.03 10.30
C HIS A 275 1.48 -3.32 9.58
N ILE A 276 0.94 -2.21 10.10
CA ILE A 276 -0.10 -1.41 9.42
C ILE A 276 0.44 -0.91 8.08
N ALA A 277 1.65 -0.37 8.05
CA ALA A 277 2.26 0.14 6.83
C ALA A 277 2.38 -0.95 5.76
N ILE A 278 2.94 -2.10 6.14
CA ILE A 278 3.12 -3.25 5.24
C ILE A 278 1.77 -3.75 4.72
N VAL A 279 0.78 -3.93 5.59
CA VAL A 279 -0.55 -4.43 5.21
C VAL A 279 -1.24 -3.44 4.27
N ALA A 280 -1.26 -2.15 4.59
CA ALA A 280 -1.88 -1.12 3.76
C ALA A 280 -1.25 -1.07 2.36
N TRP A 281 0.09 -1.05 2.28
CA TRP A 281 0.80 -1.06 1.01
C TRP A 281 0.50 -2.32 0.20
N SER A 282 0.50 -3.48 0.85
CA SER A 282 0.28 -4.76 0.18
C SER A 282 -1.12 -4.85 -0.41
N LEU A 283 -2.15 -4.47 0.34
CA LEU A 283 -3.52 -4.47 -0.15
C LEU A 283 -3.72 -3.47 -1.30
N GLY A 284 -3.08 -2.29 -1.23
CA GLY A 284 -3.06 -1.32 -2.33
C GLY A 284 -2.44 -1.90 -3.61
N ARG A 285 -1.29 -2.58 -3.49
CA ARG A 285 -0.65 -3.28 -4.62
C ARG A 285 -1.48 -4.42 -5.19
N LEU A 286 -2.13 -5.19 -4.33
CA LEU A 286 -3.00 -6.32 -4.70
C LEU A 286 -4.32 -5.86 -5.35
N ARG A 287 -4.63 -4.55 -5.33
CA ARG A 287 -5.87 -3.96 -5.89
C ARG A 287 -7.14 -4.62 -5.34
N VAL A 288 -7.12 -4.92 -4.04
CA VAL A 288 -8.24 -5.56 -3.37
C VAL A 288 -9.42 -4.60 -3.28
N SER A 289 -10.61 -5.06 -3.65
CA SER A 289 -11.87 -4.31 -3.54
C SER A 289 -12.78 -4.93 -2.48
N ASN A 290 -13.82 -4.21 -2.08
CA ASN A 290 -14.83 -4.66 -1.10
C ASN A 290 -14.28 -4.97 0.30
N ILE A 291 -13.26 -4.22 0.75
CA ILE A 291 -12.62 -4.39 2.06
C ILE A 291 -12.73 -3.15 2.95
N GLN A 292 -13.76 -2.31 2.72
CA GLN A 292 -13.87 -1.01 3.38
C GLN A 292 -13.91 -1.11 4.91
N ASP A 293 -14.66 -2.07 5.46
CA ASP A 293 -14.72 -2.28 6.92
C ASP A 293 -13.33 -2.57 7.51
N PHE A 294 -12.50 -3.33 6.79
CA PHE A 294 -11.12 -3.59 7.20
C PHE A 294 -10.24 -2.34 7.08
N VAL A 295 -10.38 -1.59 5.98
CA VAL A 295 -9.65 -0.33 5.75
C VAL A 295 -10.01 0.71 6.82
N ASP A 296 -11.27 0.83 7.21
CA ASP A 296 -11.74 1.74 8.24
C ASP A 296 -11.19 1.34 9.62
N ALA A 297 -11.26 0.04 9.97
CA ALA A 297 -10.68 -0.49 11.20
C ALA A 297 -9.16 -0.24 11.27
N MET A 298 -8.46 -0.46 10.15
CA MET A 298 -7.01 -0.25 10.03
C MET A 298 -6.65 1.24 10.10
N SER A 299 -7.42 2.11 9.44
CA SER A 299 -7.22 3.57 9.48
C SER A 299 -7.40 4.11 10.90
N SER A 300 -8.48 3.69 11.57
CA SER A 300 -8.72 3.98 12.99
C SER A 300 -7.56 3.53 13.89
N ARG A 301 -7.00 2.34 13.61
CA ARG A 301 -5.84 1.84 14.35
C ARG A 301 -4.58 2.65 14.04
N ALA A 302 -4.35 3.01 12.78
CA ALA A 302 -3.23 3.86 12.35
C ALA A 302 -3.25 5.21 13.07
N ILE A 303 -4.41 5.87 13.12
CA ILE A 303 -4.62 7.14 13.85
C ILE A 303 -4.21 6.98 15.32
N ARG A 304 -4.67 5.92 16.01
CA ARG A 304 -4.29 5.66 17.41
C ARG A 304 -2.81 5.34 17.61
N LYS A 305 -2.13 4.86 16.57
CA LYS A 305 -0.70 4.50 16.59
C LYS A 305 0.19 5.54 15.94
N MET A 306 -0.33 6.70 15.54
CA MET A 306 0.37 7.65 14.70
C MET A 306 1.75 8.06 15.26
N MET A 307 1.83 8.31 16.57
CA MET A 307 3.09 8.69 17.25
C MET A 307 4.13 7.57 17.34
N THR A 308 3.78 6.33 16.96
CA THR A 308 4.69 5.17 16.97
C THR A 308 5.22 4.82 15.59
N PHE A 309 4.79 5.53 14.55
CA PHE A 309 5.32 5.31 13.20
C PHE A 309 6.72 5.88 13.06
N SER A 310 7.61 5.08 12.46
CA SER A 310 8.82 5.62 11.86
C SER A 310 8.46 6.47 10.64
N PRO A 311 9.34 7.40 10.21
CA PRO A 311 9.07 8.20 9.01
C PRO A 311 8.81 7.36 7.76
N LYS A 312 9.56 6.27 7.59
CA LYS A 312 9.39 5.32 6.50
C LYS A 312 8.03 4.63 6.57
N ASP A 313 7.67 4.07 7.72
CA ASP A 313 6.40 3.35 7.88
C ASP A 313 5.20 4.28 7.69
N LEU A 314 5.30 5.53 8.16
CA LEU A 314 4.23 6.51 7.97
C LEU A 314 3.96 6.77 6.49
N GLY A 315 5.03 7.00 5.71
CA GLY A 315 4.90 7.23 4.27
C GLY A 315 4.26 6.03 3.56
N ILE A 316 4.73 4.81 3.85
CA ILE A 316 4.20 3.58 3.27
C ILE A 316 2.72 3.38 3.65
N ALA A 317 2.35 3.63 4.92
CA ALA A 317 0.98 3.51 5.39
C ALA A 317 0.05 4.51 4.70
N LEU A 318 0.44 5.79 4.61
CA LEU A 318 -0.35 6.83 3.95
C LEU A 318 -0.57 6.52 2.47
N GLU A 319 0.48 6.09 1.77
CA GLU A 319 0.37 5.71 0.36
C GLU A 319 -0.60 4.54 0.17
N GLY A 320 -0.45 3.46 0.95
CA GLY A 320 -1.35 2.31 0.89
C GLY A 320 -2.80 2.65 1.24
N LEU A 321 -3.02 3.38 2.34
CA LEU A 321 -4.37 3.80 2.76
C LEU A 321 -5.03 4.78 1.77
N GLY A 322 -4.22 5.61 1.09
CA GLY A 322 -4.69 6.47 0.01
C GLY A 322 -5.19 5.67 -1.18
N GLN A 323 -4.41 4.68 -1.64
CA GLN A 323 -4.80 3.77 -2.73
C GLN A 323 -6.07 2.97 -2.41
N LEU A 324 -6.26 2.58 -1.15
CA LEU A 324 -7.41 1.82 -0.68
C LEU A 324 -8.67 2.67 -0.45
N GLY A 325 -8.58 4.00 -0.57
CA GLY A 325 -9.72 4.88 -0.38
C GLY A 325 -10.20 4.96 1.07
N CYS A 326 -9.29 5.18 2.04
CA CYS A 326 -9.67 5.41 3.43
C CYS A 326 -10.74 6.51 3.57
N THR A 327 -11.69 6.33 4.49
CA THR A 327 -12.83 7.24 4.73
C THR A 327 -12.44 8.43 5.60
N ASP A 328 -11.64 8.19 6.65
CA ASP A 328 -11.18 9.20 7.63
C ASP A 328 -9.95 10.00 7.15
N LYS A 329 -9.95 10.41 5.88
CA LYS A 329 -8.81 11.07 5.20
C LYS A 329 -8.28 12.28 5.97
N LEU A 330 -9.19 13.16 6.40
CA LEU A 330 -8.83 14.39 7.11
C LEU A 330 -8.19 14.09 8.46
N THR A 331 -8.80 13.23 9.26
CA THR A 331 -8.28 12.84 10.59
C THR A 331 -6.93 12.17 10.46
N LEU A 332 -6.77 11.27 9.49
CA LEU A 332 -5.51 10.60 9.21
C LEU A 332 -4.40 11.61 8.86
N CYS A 333 -4.67 12.53 7.93
CA CYS A 333 -3.70 13.54 7.49
C CYS A 333 -3.35 14.54 8.60
N VAL A 334 -4.33 15.06 9.34
CA VAL A 334 -4.08 15.98 10.46
C VAL A 334 -3.24 15.29 11.54
N THR A 335 -3.58 14.06 11.90
CA THR A 335 -2.82 13.31 12.92
C THR A 335 -1.40 13.01 12.43
N ALA A 336 -1.23 12.67 11.14
CA ALA A 336 0.07 12.43 10.54
C ALA A 336 0.94 13.70 10.57
N SER A 337 0.39 14.86 10.19
CA SER A 337 1.12 16.14 10.26
C SER A 337 1.57 16.45 11.69
N ASN A 338 0.68 16.29 12.68
CA ASN A 338 1.02 16.49 14.09
C ASN A 338 2.12 15.54 14.56
N ALA A 339 2.10 14.28 14.10
CA ALA A 339 3.15 13.31 14.43
C ALA A 339 4.51 13.72 13.82
N ILE A 340 4.51 14.18 12.56
CA ILE A 340 5.72 14.66 11.88
C ILE A 340 6.32 15.86 12.62
N ASP A 341 5.48 16.82 13.04
CA ASP A 341 5.94 17.98 13.81
C ASP A 341 6.48 17.59 15.19
N SER A 342 5.97 16.50 15.78
CA SER A 342 6.43 16.00 17.09
C SER A 342 7.72 15.17 17.03
N TRP A 343 8.16 14.75 15.85
CA TRP A 343 9.40 13.96 15.74
C TRP A 343 10.60 14.78 16.23
N PRO A 344 11.60 14.12 16.84
CA PRO A 344 12.87 14.74 17.17
C PRO A 344 13.51 15.43 15.95
N VAL A 345 14.33 16.47 16.20
CA VAL A 345 15.06 17.17 15.12
C VAL A 345 16.10 16.27 14.47
N ASP A 346 16.68 15.38 15.27
CA ASP A 346 17.63 14.33 14.90
C ASP A 346 16.95 13.03 14.44
N GLN A 347 15.62 13.04 14.26
CA GLN A 347 14.93 11.91 13.65
C GLN A 347 15.47 11.68 12.24
N ASP A 348 16.00 10.49 12.01
CA ASP A 348 16.43 10.05 10.68
C ASP A 348 15.20 9.99 9.76
N VAL A 349 15.10 10.99 8.88
CA VAL A 349 14.11 11.08 7.82
C VAL A 349 14.87 11.10 6.50
N ASP A 350 15.15 9.90 5.97
CA ASP A 350 15.83 9.78 4.69
C ASP A 350 14.99 10.33 3.50
N ALA A 351 15.62 10.43 2.34
CA ALA A 351 14.98 10.95 1.13
C ALA A 351 13.79 10.09 0.67
N HIS A 352 13.84 8.77 0.93
CA HIS A 352 12.79 7.84 0.56
C HIS A 352 11.55 8.06 1.44
N ALA A 353 11.71 8.20 2.76
CA ALA A 353 10.66 8.51 3.70
C ALA A 353 9.99 9.84 3.35
N CYS A 354 10.77 10.90 3.07
CA CYS A 354 10.23 12.18 2.60
C CYS A 354 9.32 12.00 1.37
N LYS A 355 9.81 11.30 0.35
CA LYS A 355 9.05 11.03 -0.88
C LYS A 355 7.77 10.26 -0.58
N SER A 356 7.85 9.16 0.17
CA SER A 356 6.70 8.32 0.50
C SER A 356 5.65 9.08 1.31
N ILE A 357 6.06 9.92 2.26
CA ILE A 357 5.12 10.76 3.02
C ILE A 357 4.38 11.73 2.08
N ILE A 358 5.12 12.48 1.26
CA ILE A 358 4.53 13.45 0.31
C ILE A 358 3.57 12.74 -0.66
N CYS A 359 3.98 11.63 -1.26
CA CYS A 359 3.13 10.82 -2.14
C CYS A 359 1.92 10.26 -1.38
N GLY A 360 2.08 9.86 -0.12
CA GLY A 360 1.01 9.36 0.72
C GLY A 360 -0.07 10.40 1.01
N PHE A 361 0.31 11.62 1.37
CA PHE A 361 -0.65 12.73 1.53
C PHE A 361 -1.42 13.01 0.24
N ALA A 362 -0.73 13.02 -0.89
CA ALA A 362 -1.36 13.18 -2.20
C ALA A 362 -2.32 12.03 -2.54
N ALA A 363 -1.95 10.77 -2.24
CA ALA A 363 -2.77 9.60 -2.47
C ALA A 363 -4.05 9.59 -1.61
N VAL A 364 -3.97 10.07 -0.37
CA VAL A 364 -5.14 10.25 0.50
C VAL A 364 -6.04 11.39 -0.03
N GLY A 365 -5.53 12.27 -0.88
CA GLY A 365 -6.25 13.41 -1.46
C GLY A 365 -6.19 14.66 -0.58
N SER A 366 -5.19 14.74 0.30
CA SER A 366 -4.94 15.91 1.13
C SER A 366 -3.84 16.77 0.52
N PRO A 367 -4.04 18.10 0.39
CA PRO A 367 -2.98 18.98 -0.07
C PRO A 367 -1.84 18.97 0.94
N VAL A 368 -0.61 18.73 0.46
CA VAL A 368 0.60 18.83 1.29
C VAL A 368 0.78 20.30 1.68
N SER A 369 0.73 20.61 2.98
CA SER A 369 0.88 21.99 3.43
C SER A 369 2.33 22.48 3.22
N PRO A 370 2.55 23.77 2.91
CA PRO A 370 3.90 24.34 2.84
C PRO A 370 4.70 24.14 4.13
N GLN A 371 4.02 24.15 5.28
CA GLN A 371 4.61 23.87 6.60
C GLN A 371 5.16 22.44 6.65
N LEU A 372 4.36 21.45 6.26
CA LEU A 372 4.79 20.04 6.23
C LEU A 372 6.03 19.85 5.35
N ILE A 373 6.05 20.45 4.16
CA ILE A 373 7.22 20.42 3.26
C ILE A 373 8.44 21.03 3.94
N THR A 374 8.26 22.17 4.62
CA THR A 374 9.35 22.85 5.32
C THR A 374 9.88 22.00 6.48
N THR A 375 9.01 21.39 7.28
CA THR A 375 9.38 20.49 8.38
C THR A 375 10.16 19.28 7.87
N LEU A 376 9.68 18.60 6.82
CA LEU A 376 10.38 17.46 6.23
C LEU A 376 11.75 17.86 5.66
N ALA A 377 11.83 19.02 4.97
CA ALA A 377 13.08 19.51 4.42
C ALA A 377 14.11 19.84 5.52
N GLN A 378 13.67 20.40 6.66
CA GLN A 378 14.54 20.67 7.81
C GLN A 378 15.08 19.37 8.43
N LYS A 379 14.20 18.37 8.65
CA LYS A 379 14.60 17.07 9.20
C LYS A 379 15.56 16.32 8.27
N PHE A 380 15.28 16.30 6.97
CA PHE A 380 16.19 15.71 5.98
C PHE A 380 17.55 16.43 5.93
N ALA A 381 17.57 17.76 6.09
CA ALA A 381 18.81 18.52 6.06
C ALA A 381 19.70 18.27 7.30
N ALA A 382 19.10 17.91 8.44
CA ALA A 382 19.83 17.60 9.68
C ALA A 382 20.64 16.30 9.57
N ASP A 383 20.18 15.34 8.77
CA ASP A 383 20.84 14.04 8.57
C ASP A 383 22.02 14.09 7.59
N LEU A 384 22.14 15.16 6.80
CA LEU A 384 23.28 15.30 5.90
C LEU A 384 24.55 15.51 6.72
N PRO A 385 25.59 14.65 6.57
CA PRO A 385 26.83 14.82 7.29
C PRO A 385 27.31 16.24 7.03
N ALA A 386 27.56 16.99 8.11
CA ALA A 386 28.15 18.30 8.02
C ALA A 386 29.38 18.12 7.14
N VAL A 387 29.29 18.57 5.88
CA VAL A 387 30.40 18.52 4.95
C VAL A 387 31.39 19.50 5.54
N THR A 388 32.23 19.00 6.46
CA THR A 388 33.24 19.75 7.15
C THR A 388 34.05 20.38 6.05
N ALA A 389 33.98 21.70 5.97
CA ALA A 389 34.75 22.51 5.06
C ALA A 389 36.23 22.40 5.45
N GLY A 390 36.82 21.22 5.23
CA GLY A 390 38.26 20.99 5.21
C GLY A 390 38.83 21.56 3.93
N ALA A 391 38.66 22.86 3.74
CA ALA A 391 39.31 23.66 2.71
C ALA A 391 40.02 24.82 3.40
N THR A 392 40.95 24.48 4.30
CA THR A 392 41.99 25.40 4.77
C THR A 392 43.33 24.72 4.57
N GLY A 393 44.17 25.30 3.71
CA GLY A 393 45.60 25.02 3.68
C GLY A 393 46.12 24.24 2.47
N ALA A 394 46.10 24.83 1.28
CA ALA A 394 47.16 24.62 0.31
C ALA A 394 47.60 26.00 -0.19
N GLY A 395 48.76 26.44 0.28
CA GLY A 395 49.35 27.73 -0.04
C GLY A 395 49.83 27.82 -1.47
N VAL A 396 49.81 29.04 -2.00
CA VAL A 396 50.72 29.55 -3.02
C VAL A 396 51.14 30.94 -2.58
#